data_AF-A0A543KND8-F1
#
_entry.id   AF-A0A543KND8-F1
#
_cell.length_a   1.000
_cell.length_b   1.000
_cell.length_c   1.000
_cell.angle_alpha   90.00
_cell.angle_beta   90.00
_cell.angle_gamma   90.00
#
_symmetry.space_group_name_H-M   'P 1'
#
loop_
_entity.id
_entity.type
_entity.pdbx_description
1 polymer ?
#
loop_
_entity_poly.entity_id
_entity_poly.type
_entity_poly.pdbx_seq_one_letter_code
_entity_poly.pdbx_strand_id
1 'polypeptide(L)'
;MDAVPDEPTGEAAEVVVSALAINVTVPEHLRWTDERRGVEFELSSLNVRLLPDGGLAAKAYGRPTAGGRGAYTSFRVPDRPELRALVEEGARRAGQLWSEHRGLP
;
A
#
# COMPACT_ATOMS: atom_id res chain seq x y z
N MET A 1 -32.25 -25.97 39.07
CA MET A 1 -31.14 -26.54 38.27
C MET A 1 -31.32 -25.95 36.89
N ASP A 2 -30.95 -24.68 36.75
CA ASP A 2 -31.14 -23.94 35.52
C ASP A 2 -29.93 -24.18 34.62
N ALA A 3 -30.20 -24.72 33.43
CA ALA A 3 -29.19 -24.94 32.41
C ALA A 3 -28.64 -23.57 31.99
N VAL A 4 -27.33 -23.39 32.18
CA VAL A 4 -26.56 -22.29 31.59
C VAL A 4 -26.68 -22.44 30.07
N PRO A 5 -27.08 -21.40 29.32
CA PRO A 5 -27.11 -21.49 27.87
C PRO A 5 -25.68 -21.66 27.37
N ASP A 6 -25.50 -22.65 26.50
CA ASP A 6 -24.28 -22.92 25.76
C ASP A 6 -23.85 -21.62 25.05
N GLU A 7 -22.74 -21.02 25.48
CA GLU A 7 -22.21 -19.83 24.82
C GLU A 7 -21.87 -20.18 23.37
N PRO A 8 -22.14 -19.28 22.40
CA PRO A 8 -21.80 -19.56 21.02
C PRO A 8 -20.27 -19.72 20.92
N THR A 9 -19.80 -20.96 20.85
CA THR A 9 -18.44 -21.30 20.44
C THR A 9 -18.36 -20.95 18.96
N GLY A 10 -18.19 -19.67 18.67
CA GLY A 10 -17.96 -19.16 17.33
C GLY A 10 -16.65 -19.75 16.85
N GLU A 11 -16.73 -20.80 16.05
CA GLU A 11 -15.60 -21.30 15.28
C GLU A 11 -15.02 -20.10 14.54
N ALA A 12 -13.80 -19.71 14.92
CA ALA A 12 -13.16 -18.52 14.37
C ALA A 12 -13.03 -18.73 12.86
N ALA A 13 -13.83 -17.99 12.09
CA ALA A 13 -13.82 -18.07 10.64
C ALA A 13 -12.37 -17.94 10.14
N GLU A 14 -11.97 -18.84 9.25
CA GLU A 14 -10.64 -18.82 8.67
C GLU A 14 -10.37 -17.44 8.05
N VAL A 15 -9.30 -16.79 8.52
CA VAL A 15 -8.91 -15.48 8.01
C VAL A 15 -8.13 -15.66 6.72
N VAL A 16 -8.78 -15.39 5.59
CA VAL A 16 -8.16 -15.43 4.26
C VAL A 16 -7.66 -14.04 3.87
N VAL A 17 -6.35 -13.90 3.68
CA VAL A 17 -5.75 -12.66 3.17
C VAL A 17 -5.74 -12.67 1.65
N SER A 18 -6.65 -11.92 1.03
CA SER A 18 -6.83 -11.88 -0.42
C SER A 18 -5.86 -10.95 -1.16
N ALA A 19 -5.37 -9.91 -0.49
CA ALA A 19 -4.35 -9.00 -1.00
C ALA A 19 -3.68 -8.26 0.15
N LEU A 20 -2.37 -8.00 0.04
CA LEU A 20 -1.68 -7.04 0.89
C LEU A 20 -1.21 -5.85 0.06
N ALA A 21 -1.46 -4.66 0.58
CA ALA A 21 -0.99 -3.42 -0.01
C ALA A 21 -0.52 -2.45 1.07
N ILE A 22 0.54 -1.71 0.75
CA ILE A 22 1.08 -0.64 1.58
C ILE A 22 1.22 0.64 0.77
N ASN A 23 1.17 1.78 1.45
CA ASN A 23 1.52 3.05 0.86
C ASN A 23 2.90 3.48 1.36
N VAL A 24 3.78 3.78 0.41
CA VAL A 24 5.15 4.23 0.67
C VAL A 24 5.27 5.67 0.18
N THR A 25 5.73 6.57 1.04
CA THR A 25 6.03 7.95 0.65
C THR A 25 7.31 7.98 -0.18
N VAL A 26 7.27 8.69 -1.32
CA VAL A 26 8.46 8.91 -2.15
C VAL A 26 9.26 10.08 -1.58
N PRO A 27 10.54 9.87 -1.20
CA PRO A 27 11.44 10.94 -0.78
C PRO A 27 11.52 12.04 -1.84
N GLU A 28 11.64 13.30 -1.41
CA GLU A 28 11.59 14.46 -2.31
C GLU A 28 12.54 14.37 -3.51
N HIS A 29 13.79 13.97 -3.29
CA HIS A 29 14.81 13.82 -4.33
C HIS A 29 14.54 12.66 -5.33
N LEU A 30 13.58 11.78 -5.05
CA LEU A 30 13.17 10.69 -5.94
C LEU A 30 11.82 10.95 -6.61
N ARG A 31 11.13 12.06 -6.28
CA ARG A 31 9.87 12.43 -6.92
C ARG A 31 10.11 12.77 -8.39
N TRP A 32 9.07 12.65 -9.18
CA TRP A 32 9.09 13.00 -10.59
C TRP A 32 7.74 13.56 -11.01
N THR A 33 7.69 14.20 -12.17
CA THR A 33 6.43 14.58 -12.80
C THR A 33 6.08 13.65 -13.94
N ASP A 34 4.79 13.44 -14.15
CA ASP A 34 4.23 12.72 -15.29
C ASP A 34 2.89 13.38 -15.68
N GLU A 35 2.43 13.11 -16.90
CA GLU A 35 1.24 13.74 -17.45
C GLU A 35 0.11 12.72 -17.68
N ARG A 36 -1.12 13.13 -17.35
CA ARG A 36 -2.31 12.37 -17.70
C ARG A 36 -3.40 13.30 -18.19
N ARG A 37 -3.87 13.09 -19.42
CA ARG A 37 -4.97 13.87 -20.02
C ARG A 37 -4.68 15.38 -20.00
N GLY A 38 -3.45 15.80 -20.29
CA GLY A 38 -3.06 17.22 -20.33
C GLY A 38 -2.84 17.87 -18.95
N VAL A 39 -2.81 17.09 -17.87
CA VAL A 39 -2.53 17.58 -16.51
C VAL A 39 -1.23 16.96 -16.03
N GLU A 40 -0.30 17.81 -15.58
CA GLU A 40 0.95 17.39 -14.94
C GLU A 40 0.73 17.09 -13.46
N PHE A 41 1.32 16.01 -12.98
CA PHE A 41 1.25 15.57 -11.58
C PHE A 41 2.65 15.39 -11.02
N GLU A 42 2.88 15.80 -9.76
CA GLU A 42 4.07 15.38 -9.00
C GLU A 42 3.76 14.09 -8.23
N LEU A 43 4.49 13.02 -8.56
CA LEU A 43 4.34 11.69 -7.97
C LEU A 43 5.11 11.64 -6.65
N SER A 44 4.37 11.42 -5.56
CA SER A 44 4.88 11.55 -4.19
C SER A 44 4.58 10.34 -3.30
N SER A 45 3.84 9.35 -3.82
CA SER A 45 3.56 8.10 -3.11
C SER A 45 3.51 6.91 -4.05
N LEU A 46 3.84 5.73 -3.52
CA LEU A 46 3.71 4.45 -4.19
C LEU A 46 2.69 3.60 -3.42
N ASN A 47 1.77 2.97 -4.13
CA ASN A 47 1.06 1.80 -3.61
C ASN A 47 1.84 0.57 -4.02
N VAL A 48 2.30 -0.21 -3.05
CA VAL A 48 3.05 -1.46 -3.26
C VAL A 48 2.15 -2.62 -2.84
N ARG A 49 2.03 -3.63 -3.69
CA ARG A 49 1.19 -4.82 -3.48
C ARG A 49 2.05 -6.07 -3.46
N LEU A 50 1.79 -6.95 -2.49
CA LEU A 50 2.27 -8.32 -2.53
C LEU A 50 1.29 -9.16 -3.36
N LEU A 51 1.81 -9.81 -4.38
CA LEU A 51 1.07 -10.69 -5.26
C LEU A 51 1.04 -12.13 -4.71
N PRO A 52 0.09 -12.98 -5.15
CA PRO A 52 -0.03 -14.36 -4.66
C PRO A 52 1.22 -15.23 -4.91
N ASP A 53 2.04 -14.90 -5.91
CA ASP A 53 3.29 -15.59 -6.23
C ASP A 53 4.49 -15.10 -5.41
N GLY A 54 4.28 -14.17 -4.48
CA GLY A 54 5.32 -13.56 -3.66
C GLY A 54 6.02 -12.37 -4.33
N GLY A 55 5.67 -12.03 -5.57
CA GLY A 55 6.18 -10.87 -6.28
C GLY A 55 5.60 -9.54 -5.76
N LEU A 56 6.25 -8.43 -6.11
CA LEU A 56 5.76 -7.09 -5.79
C LEU A 56 5.30 -6.36 -7.06
N ALA A 57 4.16 -5.68 -6.97
CA ALA A 57 3.68 -4.73 -7.97
C ALA A 57 3.55 -3.34 -7.37
N ALA A 58 3.87 -2.29 -8.13
CA ALA A 58 3.79 -0.92 -7.66
C ALA A 58 3.09 0.03 -8.64
N LYS A 59 2.36 0.99 -8.10
CA LYS A 59 1.77 2.13 -8.81
C LYS A 59 2.12 3.42 -8.11
N ALA A 60 2.44 4.45 -8.88
CA ALA A 60 2.73 5.77 -8.34
C ALA A 60 1.47 6.64 -8.33
N TYR A 61 1.39 7.55 -7.36
CA TYR A 61 0.29 8.50 -7.23
C TYR A 61 0.87 9.88 -6.93
N GLY A 62 0.23 10.88 -7.52
CA GLY A 62 0.64 12.25 -7.41
C GLY A 62 -0.51 13.22 -7.31
N ARG A 63 -0.15 14.49 -7.10
CA ARG A 63 -1.09 15.62 -7.08
C ARG A 63 -0.81 16.52 -8.28
N PRO A 64 -1.84 17.18 -8.85
CA PRO A 64 -1.62 18.14 -9.93
C PRO A 64 -0.63 19.24 -9.49
N THR A 65 0.35 19.54 -10.33
CA THR A 65 1.37 20.58 -10.02
C THR A 65 0.75 21.98 -10.00
N ALA A 66 -0.28 22.22 -10.82
CA ALA A 66 -1.07 23.46 -10.81
C ALA A 66 -1.98 23.64 -9.58
N GLY A 67 -1.95 22.69 -8.63
CA GLY A 67 -2.85 22.66 -7.48
C GLY A 67 -4.24 22.10 -7.82
N GLY A 68 -5.04 21.90 -6.78
CA GLY A 68 -6.39 21.35 -6.87
C GLY A 68 -6.54 19.94 -6.26
N ARG A 69 -7.80 19.53 -6.05
CA ARG A 69 -8.14 18.16 -5.61
C ARG A 69 -8.15 17.25 -6.84
N GLY A 70 -6.97 16.91 -7.34
CA GLY A 70 -6.86 15.94 -8.45
C GLY A 70 -7.48 14.61 -8.07
N ALA A 71 -8.19 13.98 -9.02
CA ALA A 71 -8.63 12.61 -8.86
C ALA A 71 -7.44 11.70 -8.58
N TYR A 72 -7.64 10.65 -7.76
CA TYR A 72 -6.62 9.66 -7.44
C TYR A 72 -6.16 8.96 -8.73
N THR A 73 -5.10 9.48 -9.34
CA THR A 73 -4.61 9.06 -10.65
C THR A 73 -3.34 8.24 -10.43
N SER A 74 -3.39 6.99 -10.90
CA SER A 74 -2.25 6.08 -10.81
C SER A 74 -1.38 6.17 -12.06
N PHE A 75 -0.07 6.10 -11.85
CA PHE A 75 0.95 6.14 -12.88
C PHE A 75 1.82 4.89 -12.81
N ARG A 76 2.50 4.58 -13.92
CA ARG A 76 3.53 3.53 -13.93
C ARG A 76 4.73 4.04 -13.12
N VAL A 77 5.32 3.16 -12.33
CA VAL A 77 6.62 3.46 -11.70
C VAL A 77 7.70 3.32 -12.78
N PRO A 78 8.51 4.36 -13.05
CA PRO A 78 9.56 4.28 -14.05
C PRO A 78 10.64 3.29 -13.61
N ASP A 79 11.31 2.67 -14.59
CA ASP A 79 12.37 1.70 -14.33
C ASP A 79 13.65 2.42 -13.88
N ARG A 80 13.69 2.78 -12.61
CA ARG A 80 14.81 3.43 -11.93
C ARG A 80 15.27 2.56 -10.77
N PRO A 81 16.57 2.20 -10.66
CA PRO A 81 17.08 1.37 -9.58
C PRO A 81 16.69 1.86 -8.18
N GLU A 82 16.68 3.17 -7.96
CA GLU A 82 16.36 3.82 -6.69
C GLU A 82 14.89 3.64 -6.29
N LEU A 83 13.97 3.70 -7.25
CA LEU A 83 12.55 3.48 -7.00
C LEU A 83 12.24 2.00 -6.76
N ARG A 84 12.93 1.09 -7.47
CA ARG A 84 12.83 -0.34 -7.18
C ARG A 84 13.33 -0.64 -5.76
N ALA A 85 14.47 -0.08 -5.37
CA ALA A 85 14.98 -0.23 -4.01
C ALA A 85 14.00 0.32 -2.95
N LEU A 86 13.36 1.46 -3.23
CA LEU A 86 12.33 2.02 -2.36
C LEU A 86 11.11 1.10 -2.20
N VAL A 87 10.66 0.44 -3.27
CA VAL A 87 9.56 -0.54 -3.24
C VAL A 87 9.93 -1.76 -2.37
N GLU A 88 11.12 -2.31 -2.58
CA GLU A 88 11.61 -3.48 -1.84
C GLU A 88 11.81 -3.18 -0.34
N GLU A 89 12.44 -2.05 -0.02
CA GLU A 89 12.64 -1.62 1.37
C GLU A 89 11.31 -1.30 2.05
N GLY A 90 10.38 -0.64 1.34
CA GLY A 90 9.04 -0.39 1.86
C GLY A 90 8.31 -1.67 2.24
N ALA A 91 8.37 -2.70 1.39
CA ALA A 91 7.77 -4.01 1.67
C ALA A 91 8.43 -4.71 2.87
N ARG A 92 9.77 -4.69 2.95
CA ARG A 92 10.53 -5.24 4.08
C ARG A 92 10.15 -4.56 5.40
N ARG A 93 10.11 -3.22 5.40
CA ARG A 93 9.75 -2.44 6.58
C ARG A 93 8.30 -2.70 7.01
N ALA A 94 7.38 -2.82 6.07
CA ALA A 94 6.00 -3.15 6.38
C ALA A 94 5.88 -4.55 7.02
N GLY A 95 6.62 -5.53 6.52
CA GLY A 95 6.68 -6.86 7.13
C GLY A 95 7.10 -6.82 8.60
N GLN A 96 8.15 -6.04 8.92
CA GLN A 96 8.56 -5.83 10.31
C GLN A 96 7.45 -5.18 11.15
N LEU A 97 6.86 -4.09 10.66
CA LEU A 97 5.79 -3.36 11.37
C LEU A 97 4.58 -4.24 11.65
N TRP A 98 4.18 -5.09 10.70
CA TRP A 98 3.11 -6.06 10.92
C TRP A 98 3.52 -7.14 11.91
N SER A 99 4.73 -7.69 11.83
CA SER A 99 5.18 -8.71 12.79
C SER A 99 5.26 -8.21 14.24
N GLU A 100 5.46 -6.91 14.43
CA GLU A 100 5.60 -6.25 15.73
C GLU A 100 4.30 -5.58 16.22
N HIS A 101 3.18 -5.73 15.49
CA HIS A 101 1.96 -5.00 15.82
C HIS A 101 1.40 -5.40 17.20
N ARG A 102 0.80 -4.44 17.92
CA ARG A 102 0.20 -4.68 19.25
C ARG A 102 -1.32 -4.87 19.23
N GLY A 103 -1.90 -5.07 18.05
CA GLY A 103 -3.35 -5.15 17.89
C GLY A 103 -4.02 -3.78 17.89
N LEU A 104 -5.35 -3.78 17.93
CA LEU A 104 -6.15 -2.56 18.10
C LEU A 104 -6.02 -2.05 19.55
N PRO A 105 -6.08 -0.73 19.78
CA PRO A 105 -6.06 -0.15 21.13
C PRO A 105 -7.26 -0.57 21.99
#